data_AF-A0A9E1YQK5-F1
#
_entry.id   AF-A0A9E1YQK5-F1
#
_cell.length_a   1.000
_cell.length_b   1.000
_cell.length_c   1.000
_cell.angle_alpha   90.00
_cell.angle_beta   90.00
_cell.angle_gamma   90.00
#
_symmetry.space_group_name_H-M   'P 1'
#
loop_
_entity.id
_entity.type
_entity.pdbx_description
1 polymer ?
#
loop_
_entity_poly.entity_id
_entity_poly.type
_entity_poly.pdbx_seq_one_letter_code
_entity_poly.pdbx_strand_id
1 'polypeptide(L)'
;MGQRDTTGIPVREGLRLAMNKAWQGLGEPGTWWTGPERIAIAQEARQAMQCEFCRQNKAALSPFHHAGNHDSLGRHSAPLTDAIHRI
;
A
#
# COMPACT_ATOMS: atom_id res chain seq x y z
N MET A 1 1.66 -13.19 -19.99
CA MET A 1 1.18 -12.18 -19.04
C MET A 1 2.08 -10.95 -19.18
N GLY A 2 1.84 -10.12 -20.20
CA GLY A 2 2.80 -9.13 -20.69
C GLY A 2 2.15 -7.79 -21.03
N GLN A 3 2.93 -6.74 -20.78
CA GLN A 3 2.79 -5.31 -21.10
C GLN A 3 1.53 -4.55 -20.65
N ARG A 4 1.75 -3.45 -19.93
CA ARG A 4 0.96 -2.22 -20.09
C ARG A 4 1.91 -1.01 -20.14
N ASP A 5 2.61 -0.87 -21.26
CA ASP A 5 3.16 0.41 -21.71
C ASP A 5 2.07 1.09 -22.56
N THR A 6 1.23 1.90 -21.93
CA THR A 6 0.10 2.56 -22.61
C THR A 6 0.45 3.95 -23.16
N THR A 7 1.67 4.45 -22.94
CA THR A 7 2.06 5.83 -23.29
C THR A 7 3.16 5.93 -24.35
N GLY A 8 3.74 4.82 -24.81
CA GLY A 8 4.81 4.80 -25.83
C GLY A 8 6.14 5.41 -25.38
N ILE A 9 6.26 5.78 -24.10
CA ILE A 9 7.48 6.34 -23.52
C ILE A 9 8.48 5.20 -23.28
N PRO A 10 9.70 5.25 -23.82
CA PRO A 10 10.69 4.21 -23.59
C PRO A 10 11.11 4.18 -22.11
N VAL A 11 10.81 3.07 -21.44
CA VAL A 11 11.27 2.81 -20.06
C VAL A 11 12.66 2.17 -20.10
N ARG A 12 13.59 2.68 -19.29
CA ARG A 12 14.93 2.08 -19.15
C ARG A 12 14.82 0.62 -18.73
N GLU A 13 15.45 -0.28 -19.48
CA GLU A 13 15.34 -1.73 -19.28
C GLU A 13 15.71 -2.15 -17.85
N GLY A 14 16.79 -1.58 -17.29
CA GLY A 14 17.18 -1.85 -15.90
C GLY A 14 16.10 -1.49 -14.87
N LEU A 15 15.34 -0.42 -15.10
CA LEU A 15 14.22 -0.04 -14.23
C LEU A 15 13.06 -1.04 -14.35
N ARG A 16 12.75 -1.47 -15.58
CA ARG A 16 11.71 -2.48 -15.85
C ARG A 16 12.03 -3.79 -15.14
N LEU A 17 13.28 -4.27 -15.23
CA LEU A 17 13.74 -5.49 -14.57
C LEU A 17 13.69 -5.36 -13.04
N ALA A 18 14.19 -4.25 -12.49
CA ALA A 18 14.17 -4.01 -11.06
C ALA A 18 12.73 -3.99 -10.50
N MET A 19 11.82 -3.32 -11.21
CA MET A 19 10.41 -3.25 -10.83
C MET A 19 9.74 -4.63 -10.88
N ASN A 20 9.98 -5.41 -11.93
CA ASN A 20 9.45 -6.78 -12.03
C ASN A 20 9.94 -7.66 -10.88
N LYS A 21 11.24 -7.62 -10.55
CA LYS A 21 11.81 -8.37 -9.44
C LYS A 21 11.17 -7.96 -8.11
N ALA A 22 10.98 -6.67 -7.87
CA ALA A 22 10.33 -6.16 -6.66
C ALA A 22 8.88 -6.66 -6.55
N TRP A 23 8.10 -6.62 -7.64
CA TRP A 23 6.72 -7.09 -7.64
C TRP A 23 6.59 -8.59 -7.46
N GLN A 24 7.46 -9.38 -8.09
CA GLN A 24 7.52 -10.83 -7.87
C GLN A 24 7.82 -11.14 -6.41
N GLY A 25 8.88 -10.53 -5.86
CA GLY A 25 9.24 -10.68 -4.45
C GLY A 25 8.16 -10.18 -3.48
N LEU A 26 7.28 -9.25 -3.87
CA LEU A 26 6.13 -8.83 -3.06
C LEU A 26 4.99 -9.86 -3.02
N GLY A 27 4.84 -10.67 -4.07
CA GLY A 27 3.84 -11.73 -4.15
C GLY A 27 4.27 -13.04 -3.45
N GLU A 28 5.54 -13.20 -3.12
CA GLU A 28 6.07 -14.37 -2.42
C GLU A 28 5.75 -14.34 -0.90
N PRO A 29 5.67 -15.50 -0.23
CA PRO A 29 5.57 -15.54 1.23
C PRO A 29 6.83 -14.98 1.89
N GLY A 30 6.64 -14.25 2.98
CA GLY A 30 7.72 -13.77 3.85
C GLY A 30 7.77 -14.53 5.18
N THR A 31 8.60 -14.04 6.09
CA THR A 31 8.77 -14.63 7.43
C THR A 31 7.49 -14.61 8.28
N TRP A 32 6.66 -13.57 8.15
CA TRP A 32 5.48 -13.35 9.00
C TRP A 32 4.14 -13.34 8.25
N TRP A 33 4.17 -13.14 6.93
CA TRP A 33 2.97 -13.00 6.11
C TRP A 33 3.08 -13.84 4.86
N THR A 34 1.98 -14.47 4.49
CA THR A 34 1.83 -15.14 3.20
C THR A 34 1.84 -14.12 2.04
N GLY A 35 2.07 -14.61 0.82
CA GLY A 35 2.01 -13.77 -0.39
C GLY A 35 0.71 -12.98 -0.51
N PRO A 36 -0.48 -13.61 -0.39
CA PRO A 36 -1.76 -12.91 -0.42
C PRO A 36 -1.90 -11.83 0.66
N GLU A 37 -1.44 -12.08 1.89
CA GLU A 37 -1.48 -11.09 2.98
C GLU A 37 -0.60 -9.87 2.68
N ARG A 38 0.60 -10.08 2.12
CA ARG A 38 1.50 -8.98 1.71
C ARG A 38 0.90 -8.15 0.58
N ILE A 39 0.23 -8.79 -0.38
CA ILE A 39 -0.51 -8.09 -1.44
C ILE A 39 -1.67 -7.29 -0.83
N ALA A 40 -2.41 -7.86 0.13
CA ALA A 40 -3.50 -7.16 0.83
C ALA A 40 -2.99 -5.97 1.65
N ILE A 41 -1.82 -6.08 2.30
CA ILE A 41 -1.17 -4.96 3.00
C ILE A 41 -0.80 -3.86 2.00
N ALA A 42 -0.19 -4.21 0.85
CA ALA A 42 0.17 -3.22 -0.17
C ALA A 42 -1.05 -2.52 -0.80
N GLN A 43 -2.19 -3.21 -0.90
CA GLN A 43 -3.46 -2.61 -1.33
C GLN A 43 -4.01 -1.65 -0.28
N GLU A 44 -3.98 -2.03 1.00
CA GLU A 44 -4.42 -1.18 2.11
C GLU A 44 -3.53 0.08 2.24
N ALA A 45 -2.21 -0.05 2.05
CA ALA A 45 -1.31 1.10 2.04
C ALA A 45 -1.63 2.09 0.90
N ARG A 46 -2.04 1.59 -0.27
CA ARG A 46 -2.54 2.46 -1.36
C ARG A 46 -3.86 3.13 -0.99
N GLN A 47 -4.75 2.43 -0.28
CA GLN A 47 -6.00 2.99 0.23
C GLN A 47 -5.74 4.11 1.26
N ALA A 48 -4.74 3.97 2.12
CA ALA A 48 -4.38 5.00 3.11
C ALA A 48 -4.02 6.36 2.47
N MET A 49 -3.50 6.37 1.24
CA MET A 49 -3.21 7.61 0.50
C MET A 49 -4.47 8.42 0.18
N GLN A 50 -5.63 7.77 0.13
CA GLN A 50 -6.93 8.39 -0.12
C GLN A 50 -7.85 8.39 1.11
N CYS A 51 -7.38 7.91 2.27
CA CYS A 51 -8.15 7.87 3.51
C CYS A 51 -8.40 9.29 4.05
N GLU A 52 -9.66 9.64 4.24
CA GLU A 52 -10.08 10.94 4.72
C GLU A 52 -9.60 11.20 6.15
N PHE A 53 -9.75 10.22 7.03
CA PHE A 53 -9.27 10.34 8.40
C PHE A 53 -7.74 10.56 8.47
N CYS A 54 -6.97 9.87 7.62
CA CYS A 54 -5.52 10.11 7.51
C CYS A 54 -5.21 11.53 7.04
N ARG A 55 -5.96 12.07 6.06
CA ARG A 55 -5.78 13.47 5.62
C ARG A 55 -6.07 14.45 6.75
N GLN A 56 -7.18 14.28 7.45
CA GLN A 56 -7.58 15.15 8.57
C GLN A 56 -6.54 15.11 9.70
N ASN A 57 -6.08 13.91 10.09
CA ASN A 57 -5.04 13.76 11.11
C ASN A 57 -3.71 14.42 10.73
N LYS A 58 -3.30 14.32 9.45
CA LYS A 58 -2.07 14.94 8.95
C LYS A 58 -2.17 16.47 8.91
N ALA A 59 -3.37 17.02 8.76
CA ALA A 59 -3.63 18.46 8.77
C ALA A 59 -3.85 19.03 10.19
N ALA A 60 -4.08 18.18 11.18
CA ALA A 60 -4.34 18.61 12.55
C ALA A 60 -3.09 19.18 13.24
N LEU A 61 -3.29 20.20 14.08
CA LEU A 61 -2.23 20.82 14.88
C LEU A 61 -1.59 19.84 15.88
N SER A 62 -2.34 18.82 16.29
CA SER A 62 -1.87 17.70 17.10
C SER A 62 -2.30 16.39 16.43
N PRO A 63 -1.36 15.65 15.83
CA PRO A 63 -1.65 14.32 15.29
C PRO A 63 -2.22 13.39 16.38
N PHE A 64 -3.14 12.50 16.00
CA PHE A 64 -3.75 11.47 16.85
C PHE A 64 -4.71 11.95 17.96
N HIS A 65 -5.07 13.23 17.97
CA HIS A 65 -6.05 13.75 18.94
C HIS A 65 -7.52 13.47 18.53
N HIS A 66 -7.76 13.09 17.28
CA HIS A 66 -9.10 12.86 16.75
C HIS A 66 -9.44 11.38 16.73
N ALA A 67 -10.54 11.00 17.40
CA ALA A 67 -11.15 9.70 17.21
C ALA A 67 -11.81 9.66 15.82
N GLY A 68 -11.59 8.58 15.09
CA GLY A 68 -12.15 8.38 13.75
C GLY A 68 -11.83 7.00 13.22
N ASN A 69 -12.49 6.64 12.12
CA ASN A 69 -12.30 5.36 11.46
C ASN A 69 -11.50 5.54 10.16
N HIS A 70 -10.59 4.60 9.90
CA HIS A 70 -9.89 4.54 8.61
C HIS A 70 -10.86 4.11 7.51
N ASP A 71 -10.73 4.72 6.33
CA ASP A 71 -11.37 4.25 5.10
C ASP A 71 -10.66 2.96 4.67
N SER A 72 -11.04 1.82 5.24
CA SER A 72 -10.34 0.55 5.05
C SER A 72 -10.95 -0.32 3.94
N LEU A 73 -10.12 -1.17 3.32
CA LEU A 73 -10.62 -2.24 2.43
C LEU A 73 -11.25 -3.42 3.18
N GLY A 74 -11.21 -3.42 4.52
CA GLY A 74 -11.89 -4.42 5.36
C GLY A 74 -11.25 -5.81 5.33
N ARG A 75 -9.96 -5.91 5.00
CA ARG A 75 -9.23 -7.17 4.87
C ARG A 75 -8.31 -7.50 6.04
N HIS A 76 -8.18 -6.56 6.97
CA HIS A 76 -7.24 -6.63 8.09
C HIS A 76 -7.97 -6.33 9.39
N SER A 77 -7.38 -6.76 10.51
CA SER A 77 -7.86 -6.33 11.83
C SER A 77 -7.72 -4.82 12.00
N ALA A 78 -8.50 -4.20 12.90
CA ALA A 78 -8.40 -2.77 13.17
C ALA A 78 -6.97 -2.33 13.59
N PRO A 79 -6.24 -3.07 14.46
CA PRO A 79 -4.86 -2.72 14.79
C PRO A 79 -3.89 -2.77 13.60
N LEU A 80 -4.02 -3.78 12.73
CA LEU A 80 -3.17 -3.89 11.55
C LEU A 80 -3.50 -2.80 10.52
N THR A 81 -4.78 -2.49 10.34
CA THR A 81 -5.23 -1.37 9.50
C THR A 81 -4.62 -0.05 9.98
N ASP A 82 -4.73 0.23 11.28
CA ASP A 82 -4.16 1.44 11.86
C ASP A 82 -2.64 1.51 11.70
N ALA A 83 -1.92 0.39 11.89
CA ALA A 83 -0.48 0.33 11.64
C ALA A 83 -0.11 0.63 10.18
N ILE A 84 -0.86 0.09 9.21
CA ILE A 84 -0.64 0.32 7.77
C ILE A 84 -0.88 1.79 7.41
N HIS A 85 -1.93 2.41 7.95
CA HIS A 85 -2.32 3.79 7.65
C HIS A 85 -1.38 4.85 8.25
N ARG A 86 -0.40 4.42 9.07
CA ARG A 86 0.62 5.27 9.69
C ARG A 86 1.99 5.23 9.01
N ILE A 87 2.16 4.41 7.97
CA ILE A 87 3.36 4.38 7.11
C ILE A 87 3.41 5.66 6.27
#